data_AF-A0A523ZRU2-F1
#
_entry.id   AF-A0A523ZRU2-F1
#
_cell.length_a   1.000
_cell.length_b   1.000
_cell.length_c   1.000
_cell.angle_alpha   90.00
_cell.angle_beta   90.00
_cell.angle_gamma   90.00
#
_symmetry.space_group_name_H-M   'P 1'
#
loop_
_entity.id
_entity.type
_entity.pdbx_description
1 polymer ?
#
loop_
_entity_poly.entity_id
_entity_poly.type
_entity_poly.pdbx_seq_one_letter_code
_entity_poly.pdbx_strand_id
1 'polypeptide(L)'
;MTRRVLGVALLIAIACLFKMFDALLLSLPIQHGAVGNPIFAFLMEGLAFLILLSIYAEKKKHKTGRQAVLGGMSALLAVNLFPLVKFATGIPACVYPGTTTPLSLYYAPIAVIFSCVTVPLGFWAAAKIMTLETKLEEANRIKKLRLIASPATLLLCLVIITLIRLI
;
A
#
# COMPACT_ATOMS: atom_id res chain seq x y z
N MET A 1 -2.91 -15.02 12.86
CA MET A 1 -2.85 -13.57 12.64
C MET A 1 -1.49 -13.10 12.09
N THR A 2 -0.39 -13.66 12.61
CA THR A 2 1.02 -13.29 12.31
C THR A 2 1.37 -13.22 10.82
N ARG A 3 0.98 -14.21 10.01
CA ARG A 3 1.27 -14.19 8.56
C ARG A 3 0.58 -13.04 7.79
N ARG A 4 -0.62 -12.64 8.21
CA ARG A 4 -1.36 -11.53 7.58
C ARG A 4 -0.73 -10.17 7.91
N VAL A 5 -0.35 -9.98 9.18
CA VAL A 5 0.40 -8.80 9.63
C VAL A 5 1.72 -8.69 8.89
N LEU A 6 2.47 -9.80 8.78
CA LEU A 6 3.74 -9.82 8.06
C LEU A 6 3.58 -9.46 6.57
N GLY A 7 2.55 -9.98 5.91
CA GLY A 7 2.29 -9.66 4.49
C GLY A 7 2.00 -8.17 4.27
N VAL A 8 1.18 -7.56 5.12
CA VAL A 8 0.89 -6.12 5.05
C VAL A 8 2.14 -5.29 5.38
N ALA A 9 2.87 -5.66 6.43
CA ALA A 9 4.12 -4.99 6.80
C ALA A 9 5.17 -5.04 5.68
N LEU A 10 5.31 -6.20 5.02
CA LEU A 10 6.21 -6.37 3.88
C LEU A 10 5.79 -5.51 2.69
N LEU A 11 4.49 -5.45 2.38
CA LEU A 11 3.96 -4.60 1.32
C LEU A 11 4.28 -3.12 1.57
N ILE A 12 4.05 -2.64 2.79
CA ILE A 12 4.37 -1.25 3.17
C ILE A 12 5.87 -1.00 3.05
N ALA A 13 6.70 -1.93 3.53
CA ALA A 13 8.15 -1.82 3.43
C ALA A 13 8.60 -1.72 1.96
N ILE A 14 8.05 -2.55 1.06
CA ILE A 14 8.34 -2.50 -0.38
C ILE A 14 7.89 -1.17 -0.98
N ALA A 15 6.69 -0.69 -0.65
CA ALA A 15 6.20 0.60 -1.13
C ALA A 15 7.09 1.79 -0.67
N CYS A 16 7.55 1.75 0.58
CA CYS A 16 8.49 2.73 1.11
C CYS A 16 9.83 2.66 0.39
N LEU A 17 10.37 1.45 0.16
CA LEU A 17 11.62 1.26 -0.58
C LEU A 17 11.53 1.78 -2.02
N PHE A 18 10.42 1.52 -2.71
CA PHE A 18 10.17 2.09 -4.04
C PHE A 18 10.14 3.61 -3.99
N LYS A 19 9.52 4.20 -2.97
CA LYS A 19 9.50 5.66 -2.83
C LYS A 19 10.87 6.25 -2.48
N MET A 20 11.68 5.55 -1.69
CA MET A 20 13.05 5.95 -1.41
C MET A 20 13.95 5.83 -2.65
N PHE A 21 13.76 4.79 -3.46
CA PHE A 21 14.46 4.64 -4.74
C PHE A 21 14.08 5.75 -5.72
N ASP A 22 12.79 6.08 -5.82
CA ASP A 22 12.29 7.24 -6.58
C ASP A 22 12.92 8.56 -6.11
N ALA A 23 13.05 8.77 -4.80
CA ALA A 23 13.72 9.93 -4.23
C ALA A 23 15.22 9.99 -4.58
N LEU A 24 15.90 8.84 -4.58
CA LEU A 24 17.30 8.73 -4.95
C LEU A 24 17.54 9.14 -6.41
N LEU A 25 16.68 8.68 -7.33
CA LEU A 25 16.76 9.07 -8.75
C LEU A 25 16.58 10.58 -8.96
N LEU A 26 15.74 11.21 -8.13
CA LEU A 26 15.49 12.65 -8.16
C LEU A 26 16.46 13.46 -7.30
N SER A 27 17.44 12.82 -6.64
CA SER A 27 18.37 13.46 -5.69
C SER A 27 17.67 14.26 -4.58
N LEU A 28 16.50 13.80 -4.14
CA LEU A 28 15.74 14.44 -3.07
C LEU A 28 16.19 13.92 -1.69
N PRO A 29 16.32 14.79 -0.67
CA PRO A 29 16.59 14.35 0.69
C PRO A 29 15.40 13.56 1.24
N ILE A 30 15.65 12.61 2.14
CA ILE A 30 14.58 11.78 2.75
C ILE A 30 13.55 12.65 3.50
N GLN A 31 14.01 13.74 4.12
CA GLN A 31 13.15 14.69 4.82
C GLN A 31 12.37 15.63 3.88
N HIS A 32 12.51 15.50 2.56
CA HIS A 32 11.75 16.30 1.62
C HIS A 32 10.25 15.95 1.70
N GLY A 33 9.40 16.97 1.58
CA GLY A 33 7.94 16.81 1.62
C GLY A 33 7.44 15.74 0.65
N ALA A 34 7.96 15.72 -0.58
CA ALA A 34 7.58 14.75 -1.62
C ALA A 34 8.01 13.29 -1.32
N VAL A 35 8.80 13.04 -0.28
CA VAL A 35 9.29 11.72 0.12
C VAL A 35 8.64 11.30 1.44
N GLY A 36 8.76 12.13 2.47
CA GLY A 36 8.21 11.84 3.80
C GLY A 36 6.69 11.74 3.82
N ASN A 37 5.97 12.60 3.08
CA ASN A 37 4.51 12.58 3.03
C ASN A 37 3.99 11.23 2.48
N PRO A 38 4.38 10.75 1.29
CA PRO A 38 3.92 9.46 0.79
C PRO A 38 4.28 8.27 1.70
N ILE A 39 5.50 8.25 2.25
CA ILE A 39 5.92 7.18 3.19
C ILE A 39 5.01 7.15 4.41
N PHE A 40 4.73 8.31 5.01
CA PHE A 40 3.82 8.41 6.14
C PHE A 40 2.39 7.96 5.77
N ALA A 41 1.91 8.31 4.57
CA ALA A 41 0.60 7.86 4.07
C ALA A 41 0.52 6.33 3.99
N PHE A 42 1.55 5.66 3.43
CA PHE A 42 1.60 4.20 3.35
C PHE A 42 1.56 3.54 4.72
N LEU A 43 2.29 4.10 5.69
CA LEU A 43 2.31 3.62 7.07
C LEU A 43 0.93 3.78 7.72
N MET A 44 0.30 4.94 7.58
CA MET A 44 -1.03 5.22 8.17
C MET A 44 -2.12 4.33 7.57
N GLU A 45 -2.14 4.16 6.25
CA GLU A 45 -3.12 3.29 5.60
C GLU A 45 -2.91 1.82 5.95
N GLY A 46 -1.66 1.36 5.95
CA GLY A 46 -1.34 0.00 6.36
C GLY A 46 -1.70 -0.31 7.82
N LEU A 47 -1.43 0.64 8.73
CA LEU A 47 -1.80 0.53 10.14
C LEU A 47 -3.32 0.54 10.31
N ALA A 48 -4.02 1.49 9.68
CA ALA A 48 -5.48 1.58 9.68
C ALA A 48 -6.11 0.26 9.18
N PHE A 49 -5.57 -0.30 8.10
CA PHE A 49 -6.03 -1.55 7.53
C PHE A 49 -5.87 -2.71 8.51
N LEU A 50 -4.72 -2.83 9.18
CA LEU A 50 -4.47 -3.89 10.17
C LEU A 50 -5.39 -3.78 11.39
N ILE A 51 -5.60 -2.57 11.90
CA ILE A 51 -6.52 -2.30 13.02
C ILE A 51 -7.93 -2.74 12.62
N LEU A 52 -8.44 -2.27 11.49
CA LEU A 52 -9.79 -2.63 11.04
C LEU A 52 -9.92 -4.10 10.69
N LEU A 53 -8.88 -4.71 10.11
CA LEU A 53 -8.87 -6.14 9.83
C LEU A 53 -8.97 -6.97 11.11
N SER A 54 -8.34 -6.53 12.20
CA SER A 54 -8.45 -7.21 13.51
C SER A 54 -9.88 -7.18 14.07
N ILE A 55 -10.57 -6.04 13.91
CA ILE A 55 -11.97 -5.86 14.34
C ILE A 55 -12.92 -6.71 13.47
N TYR A 56 -12.65 -6.82 12.17
CA TYR A 56 -13.51 -7.56 11.23
C TYR A 56 -13.25 -9.07 11.19
N ALA A 57 -12.12 -9.55 11.73
CA ALA A 57 -11.67 -10.93 11.61
C ALA A 57 -12.63 -11.97 12.21
N GLU A 58 -13.47 -11.59 13.17
CA GLU A 58 -14.34 -12.53 13.88
C GLU A 58 -15.60 -12.95 13.09
N LYS A 59 -16.05 -12.15 12.12
CA LYS A 59 -17.32 -12.39 11.43
C LYS A 59 -17.11 -13.09 10.08
N LYS A 60 -17.06 -14.42 10.08
CA LYS A 60 -16.95 -15.32 8.92
C LYS A 60 -18.04 -15.08 7.86
N LYS A 61 -17.80 -14.19 6.91
CA LYS A 61 -18.29 -14.26 5.51
C LYS A 61 -17.51 -13.22 4.70
N HIS A 62 -16.58 -13.71 3.86
CA HIS A 62 -15.78 -12.94 2.89
C HIS A 62 -16.68 -12.39 1.76
N LYS A 63 -17.62 -11.50 2.10
CA LYS A 63 -18.43 -10.82 1.09
C LYS A 63 -17.65 -9.63 0.55
N THR A 64 -17.62 -9.47 -0.77
CA THR A 64 -16.97 -8.36 -1.49
C THR A 64 -17.32 -6.99 -0.89
N GLY A 65 -18.58 -6.77 -0.54
CA GLY A 65 -19.01 -5.52 0.11
C GLY A 65 -18.32 -5.22 1.45
N ARG A 66 -18.00 -6.25 2.26
CA ARG A 66 -17.29 -6.04 3.53
C ARG A 66 -15.81 -5.73 3.32
N GLN A 67 -15.22 -6.29 2.26
CA GLN A 67 -13.85 -5.96 1.85
C GLN A 67 -13.77 -4.53 1.31
N ALA A 68 -14.77 -4.10 0.54
CA ALA A 68 -14.87 -2.72 0.09
C ALA A 68 -14.99 -1.75 1.27
N VAL A 69 -15.90 -2.02 2.22
CA VAL A 69 -16.04 -1.20 3.43
C VAL A 69 -14.75 -1.20 4.26
N LEU A 70 -14.07 -2.34 4.39
CA LEU A 70 -12.77 -2.42 5.08
C LEU A 70 -11.74 -1.49 4.44
N GLY A 71 -11.62 -1.51 3.10
CA GLY A 71 -10.71 -0.62 2.37
C GLY A 71 -11.10 0.85 2.52
N GLY A 72 -12.36 1.19 2.25
CA GLY A 72 -12.84 2.56 2.37
C GLY A 72 -12.65 3.14 3.77
N MET A 73 -12.96 2.37 4.83
CA MET A 73 -12.74 2.79 6.21
C MET A 73 -11.27 2.92 6.55
N SER A 74 -10.41 2.06 6.00
CA SER A 74 -8.96 2.14 6.17
C SER A 74 -8.41 3.44 5.58
N ALA A 75 -8.77 3.74 4.33
CA ALA A 75 -8.39 4.98 3.68
C ALA A 75 -8.95 6.20 4.41
N LEU A 76 -10.21 6.16 4.83
CA LEU A 76 -10.84 7.25 5.59
C LEU A 76 -10.11 7.52 6.90
N LEU A 77 -9.75 6.47 7.65
CA LEU A 77 -8.99 6.63 8.88
C LEU A 77 -7.58 7.20 8.59
N ALA A 78 -6.91 6.69 7.55
CA ALA A 78 -5.57 7.12 7.17
C ALA A 78 -5.52 8.59 6.77
N VAL A 79 -6.45 9.07 5.93
CA VAL A 79 -6.46 10.48 5.48
C VAL A 79 -6.73 11.47 6.61
N ASN A 80 -7.49 11.05 7.63
CA ASN A 80 -7.77 11.85 8.82
C ASN A 80 -6.60 11.85 9.82
N LEU A 81 -5.82 10.77 9.89
CA LEU A 81 -4.60 10.71 10.70
C LEU A 81 -3.39 11.36 10.01
N PHE A 82 -3.43 11.50 8.69
CA PHE A 82 -2.33 12.03 7.90
C PHE A 82 -1.79 13.41 8.34
N PRO A 83 -2.63 14.40 8.74
CA PRO A 83 -2.13 15.70 9.22
C PRO A 83 -1.16 15.60 10.41
N LEU A 84 -1.11 14.46 11.11
CA LEU A 84 -0.14 14.18 12.16
C LEU A 84 1.30 13.99 11.65
N VAL A 85 1.52 13.95 10.32
CA VAL A 85 2.85 13.79 9.71
C VAL A 85 3.86 14.82 10.21
N LYS A 86 3.44 16.08 10.43
CA LYS A 86 4.30 17.13 10.96
C LYS A 86 4.78 16.83 12.38
N PHE A 87 3.90 16.30 13.23
CA PHE A 87 4.26 15.93 14.59
C PHE A 87 5.17 14.70 14.63
N ALA A 88 4.91 13.71 13.76
CA ALA A 88 5.67 12.46 13.74
C ALA A 88 7.05 12.59 13.07
N THR A 89 7.19 13.46 12.06
CA THR A 89 8.38 13.51 11.19
C THR A 89 9.07 14.87 11.14
N GLY A 90 8.45 15.92 11.68
CA GLY A 90 8.90 17.31 11.50
C GLY A 90 8.58 17.91 10.12
N ILE A 91 8.11 17.09 9.16
CA ILE A 91 7.85 17.50 7.78
C ILE A 91 6.40 18.00 7.67
N PRO A 92 6.16 19.22 7.14
CA PRO A 92 4.81 19.72 6.98
C PRO A 92 4.01 18.83 5.99
N ALA A 93 2.72 18.68 6.29
CA ALA A 93 1.80 18.03 5.37
C ALA A 93 1.77 18.78 4.04
N CYS A 94 1.85 18.07 2.92
CA CYS A 94 1.61 18.67 1.61
C CYS A 94 0.18 19.27 1.60
N VAL A 95 0.04 20.49 1.11
CA VAL A 95 -1.24 21.19 0.99
C VAL A 95 -1.63 21.35 -0.47
N TYR A 96 -2.93 21.43 -0.75
CA TYR A 96 -3.40 21.74 -2.09
C TYR A 96 -3.02 23.19 -2.46
N PRO A 97 -2.43 23.45 -3.65
CA PRO A 97 -1.97 24.78 -4.03
C PRO A 97 -3.05 25.86 -3.87
N GLY A 98 -2.68 26.99 -3.26
CA GLY A 98 -3.61 28.09 -3.00
C GLY A 98 -4.55 27.88 -1.81
N THR A 99 -4.37 26.82 -1.01
CA THR A 99 -5.18 26.54 0.18
C THR A 99 -4.32 26.15 1.38
N THR A 100 -4.93 26.10 2.57
CA THR A 100 -4.33 25.54 3.78
C THR A 100 -4.73 24.08 4.01
N THR A 101 -5.47 23.48 3.07
CA THR A 101 -6.04 22.15 3.23
C THR A 101 -4.99 21.08 2.91
N PRO A 102 -4.74 20.12 3.83
CA PRO A 102 -3.88 18.98 3.56
C PRO A 102 -4.34 18.21 2.33
N LEU A 103 -3.39 17.83 1.48
CA LEU A 103 -3.62 17.11 0.24
C LEU A 103 -4.36 15.79 0.47
N SER A 104 -4.09 15.13 1.60
CA SER A 104 -4.78 13.90 2.02
C SER A 104 -6.28 14.10 2.25
N LEU A 105 -6.67 15.24 2.82
CA LEU A 105 -8.08 15.57 3.08
C LEU A 105 -8.76 16.05 1.80
N TYR A 106 -8.06 16.84 0.98
CA TYR A 106 -8.56 17.32 -0.30
C TYR A 106 -8.94 16.15 -1.23
N TYR A 107 -8.09 15.12 -1.32
CA TYR A 107 -8.33 13.94 -2.15
C TYR A 107 -8.93 12.75 -1.39
N ALA A 108 -9.46 12.96 -0.17
CA ALA A 108 -10.06 11.91 0.63
C ALA A 108 -11.16 11.10 -0.12
N PRO A 109 -12.10 11.73 -0.87
CA PRO A 109 -13.11 10.96 -1.60
C PRO A 109 -12.50 10.00 -2.62
N ILE A 110 -11.46 10.44 -3.33
CA ILE A 110 -10.77 9.61 -4.33
C ILE A 110 -10.07 8.45 -3.63
N ALA A 111 -9.31 8.71 -2.57
CA ALA A 111 -8.61 7.66 -1.83
C ALA A 111 -9.58 6.59 -1.28
N VAL A 112 -10.71 7.02 -0.71
CA VAL A 112 -11.73 6.12 -0.18
C VAL A 112 -12.37 5.28 -1.28
N ILE A 113 -12.76 5.87 -2.42
CA ILE A 113 -13.34 5.13 -3.55
C ILE A 113 -12.34 4.13 -4.11
N PHE A 114 -11.08 4.54 -4.31
CA PHE A 114 -10.04 3.63 -4.78
C PHE A 114 -9.85 2.47 -3.80
N SER A 115 -9.77 2.72 -2.50
CA SER A 115 -9.59 1.65 -1.51
C SER A 115 -10.81 0.71 -1.41
N CYS A 116 -12.02 1.23 -1.58
CA CYS A 116 -13.24 0.42 -1.72
C CYS A 116 -13.17 -0.56 -2.89
N VAL A 117 -12.41 -0.27 -3.94
CA VAL A 117 -12.26 -1.12 -5.13
C VAL A 117 -11.00 -1.98 -5.05
N THR A 118 -9.86 -1.43 -4.67
CA THR A 118 -8.58 -2.13 -4.69
C THR A 118 -8.49 -3.22 -3.62
N VAL A 119 -9.09 -3.03 -2.45
CA VAL A 119 -9.11 -4.06 -1.40
C VAL A 119 -9.83 -5.34 -1.83
N PRO A 120 -11.10 -5.32 -2.28
CA PRO A 120 -11.76 -6.53 -2.76
C PRO A 120 -11.04 -7.16 -3.96
N LEU A 121 -10.51 -6.35 -4.88
CA LEU A 121 -9.70 -6.85 -6.00
C LEU A 121 -8.43 -7.55 -5.51
N GLY A 122 -7.74 -7.00 -4.51
CA GLY A 122 -6.57 -7.62 -3.89
C GLY A 122 -6.89 -8.97 -3.25
N PHE A 123 -8.01 -9.08 -2.53
CA PHE A 123 -8.47 -10.37 -1.99
C PHE A 123 -8.85 -11.37 -3.09
N TRP A 124 -9.50 -10.91 -4.16
CA TRP A 124 -9.85 -11.74 -5.31
C TRP A 124 -8.60 -12.27 -6.03
N ALA A 125 -7.63 -11.39 -6.28
CA ALA A 125 -6.35 -11.75 -6.91
C ALA A 125 -5.58 -12.76 -6.04
N ALA A 126 -5.50 -12.51 -4.72
CA ALA A 126 -4.87 -13.43 -3.79
C ALA A 126 -5.54 -14.82 -3.79
N ALA A 127 -6.88 -14.88 -3.82
CA ALA A 127 -7.60 -16.15 -3.90
C ALA A 127 -7.30 -16.90 -5.21
N LYS A 128 -7.22 -16.19 -6.34
CA LYS A 128 -6.86 -16.80 -7.64
C LYS A 128 -5.43 -17.34 -7.62
N ILE A 129 -4.48 -16.58 -7.09
CA ILE A 129 -3.08 -17.01 -6.96
C ILE A 129 -3.01 -18.28 -6.09
N MET A 130 -3.67 -18.30 -4.94
CA MET A 130 -3.70 -19.49 -4.08
C MET A 130 -4.25 -20.73 -4.78
N THR A 131 -5.32 -20.60 -5.59
CA THR A 131 -5.87 -21.74 -6.35
C THR A 131 -4.94 -22.23 -7.46
N LEU A 132 -4.14 -21.33 -8.05
CA LEU A 132 -3.14 -21.71 -9.04
C LEU A 132 -1.96 -22.38 -8.36
N GLU A 133 -1.49 -21.85 -7.22
CA GLU A 133 -0.43 -22.44 -6.42
C GLU A 133 -0.77 -23.87 -6.00
N THR A 134 -1.99 -24.14 -5.49
CA THR A 134 -2.37 -25.50 -5.09
C THR A 134 -2.40 -26.48 -6.25
N LYS A 135 -2.82 -26.05 -7.45
CA LYS A 135 -2.85 -26.92 -8.65
C LYS A 135 -1.47 -27.19 -9.25
N LEU A 136 -0.51 -26.30 -9.01
CA LEU A 136 0.83 -26.39 -9.60
C LEU A 136 1.90 -26.88 -8.61
N GLU A 137 1.65 -26.85 -7.29
CA GLU A 137 2.50 -27.53 -6.29
C GLU A 137 2.51 -29.05 -6.52
N GLU A 138 1.42 -29.62 -7.03
CA GLU A 138 1.36 -31.02 -7.51
C GLU A 138 2.37 -31.28 -8.66
N ALA A 139 2.87 -30.24 -9.34
CA ALA A 139 3.80 -30.34 -10.48
C ALA A 139 5.28 -30.02 -10.15
N ASN A 140 5.66 -29.80 -8.89
CA ASN A 140 7.04 -29.56 -8.36
C ASN A 140 7.89 -28.44 -9.03
N ARG A 141 7.41 -27.76 -10.09
CA ARG A 141 8.11 -26.70 -10.83
C ARG A 141 8.03 -25.32 -10.16
N ILE A 142 7.13 -25.10 -9.21
CA ILE A 142 6.85 -23.76 -8.66
C ILE A 142 7.90 -23.25 -7.68
N LYS A 143 8.59 -24.08 -6.89
CA LYS A 143 9.60 -23.57 -5.95
C LYS A 143 10.68 -22.73 -6.65
N LYS A 144 11.12 -23.19 -7.83
CA LYS A 144 12.12 -22.48 -8.65
C LYS A 144 11.53 -21.24 -9.33
N LEU A 145 10.32 -21.33 -9.87
CA LEU A 145 9.59 -20.20 -10.47
C LEU A 145 9.29 -19.09 -9.45
N ARG A 146 8.90 -19.42 -8.22
CA ARG A 146 8.64 -18.45 -7.15
C ARG A 146 9.90 -17.71 -6.73
N LEU A 147 11.02 -18.44 -6.64
CA LEU A 147 12.32 -17.86 -6.29
C LEU A 147 12.80 -16.84 -7.32
N ILE A 148 12.38 -16.98 -8.58
CA ILE A 148 12.77 -16.10 -9.69
C ILE A 148 11.72 -15.00 -9.93
N ALA A 149 10.43 -15.33 -9.83
CA ALA A 149 9.33 -14.41 -10.12
C ALA A 149 9.32 -13.22 -9.15
N SER A 150 9.52 -13.45 -7.84
CA SER A 150 9.52 -12.37 -6.85
C SER A 150 10.63 -11.32 -7.09
N PRO A 151 11.92 -11.70 -7.27
CA PRO A 151 12.96 -10.74 -7.61
C PRO A 151 12.79 -10.16 -9.01
N ALA A 152 12.30 -10.94 -9.99
CA ALA A 152 12.04 -10.43 -11.34
C ALA A 152 10.96 -9.33 -11.34
N THR A 153 9.87 -9.49 -10.58
CA THR A 153 8.85 -8.45 -10.43
C THR A 153 9.41 -7.22 -9.74
N LEU A 154 10.22 -7.39 -8.69
CA LEU A 154 10.87 -6.27 -8.02
C LEU A 154 11.77 -5.49 -8.99
N LEU A 155 12.63 -6.19 -9.74
CA LEU A 155 13.51 -5.59 -10.74
C LEU A 155 12.71 -4.87 -11.84
N LEU A 156 11.64 -5.50 -12.33
CA LEU A 156 10.77 -4.89 -13.33
C LEU A 156 10.14 -3.60 -12.81
N CYS A 157 9.65 -3.58 -11.56
CA CYS A 157 9.12 -2.37 -10.93
C CYS A 157 10.18 -1.27 -10.83
N LEU A 158 11.40 -1.61 -10.42
CA LEU A 158 12.51 -0.65 -10.35
C LEU A 158 12.86 -0.08 -11.73
N VAL A 159 12.92 -0.92 -12.76
CA VAL A 159 13.14 -0.49 -14.15
C VAL A 159 12.05 0.46 -14.62
N ILE A 160 10.77 0.12 -14.35
CA ILE A 160 9.64 0.98 -14.70
C ILE A 160 9.74 2.34 -14.00
N ILE A 161 10.05 2.37 -12.70
CA ILE A 161 10.24 3.63 -11.96
C ILE A 161 11.35 4.47 -12.60
N THR A 162 12.48 3.86 -12.92
CA THR A 162 13.58 4.55 -13.60
C THR A 162 13.16 5.12 -14.95
N LEU A 163 12.47 4.34 -15.78
CA LEU A 163 11.99 4.78 -17.09
C LEU A 163 11.01 5.95 -16.98
N ILE A 164 10.09 5.92 -16.00
CA ILE A 164 9.15 7.02 -15.74
C ILE A 164 9.87 8.33 -15.35
N ARG A 165 11.05 8.24 -14.74
CA ARG A 165 11.84 9.42 -14.34
C ARG A 165 12.84 9.91 -15.39
N LEU A 166 13.12 9.10 -16.41
CA LEU A 166 13.96 9.47 -17.54
C LEU A 166 13.19 10.19 -18.65
N ILE A 167 11.86 10.06 -18.67
CA ILE A 167 10.93 10.76 -19.56
C ILE A 167 10.51 12.08 -18.91
#